data_AF-A0A6M0G7Z1-F1
#
_entry.id   AF-A0A6M0G7Z1-F1
#
_cell.length_a   1.000
_cell.length_b   1.000
_cell.length_c   1.000
_cell.angle_alpha   90.00
_cell.angle_beta   90.00
_cell.angle_gamma   90.00
#
_symmetry.space_group_name_H-M   'P 1'
#
loop_
_entity.id
_entity.type
_entity.pdbx_description
1 polymer ?
#
loop_
_entity_poly.entity_id
_entity_poly.type
_entity_poly.pdbx_seq_one_letter_code
_entity_poly.pdbx_strand_id
1 'polypeptide(L)'
;PNTLSQLPTNAIELGDGRTFFDKSPRLINSVATFNSPATPSEYLFTILLPEDVGEPLQAVSIVQKPNVEQIRFDGSKSRAFFGEGLNGGSSIPIAQAESDPANPSEVTISFEEPIAPGNKVTVSIRARRNPNSGGVYHFGVTVFSVGENSPGLYLGSGRLHFNSRRDF
;
A
#
# COMPACT_ATOMS: atom_id res chain seq x y z
N PRO A 1 12.13 -47.01 -3.41
CA PRO A 1 12.32 -45.71 -2.71
C PRO A 1 11.60 -44.59 -3.48
N ASN A 2 10.42 -44.17 -2.99
CA ASN A 2 9.63 -43.10 -3.59
C ASN A 2 10.26 -41.74 -3.24
N THR A 3 10.78 -41.04 -4.24
CA THR A 3 11.08 -39.61 -4.16
C THR A 3 9.79 -38.84 -4.39
N LEU A 4 9.31 -38.14 -3.36
CA LEU A 4 8.26 -37.13 -3.48
C LEU A 4 8.83 -35.95 -4.28
N SER A 5 8.39 -35.79 -5.53
CA SER A 5 8.70 -34.60 -6.33
C SER A 5 8.04 -33.38 -5.68
N GLN A 6 8.85 -32.50 -5.09
CA GLN A 6 8.46 -31.11 -4.87
C GLN A 6 8.16 -30.50 -6.24
N LEU A 7 6.92 -30.09 -6.47
CA LEU A 7 6.59 -29.25 -7.62
C LEU A 7 7.33 -27.92 -7.45
N PRO A 8 8.06 -27.43 -8.46
CA PRO A 8 8.62 -26.09 -8.39
C PRO A 8 7.46 -25.08 -8.30
N THR A 9 7.56 -24.15 -7.36
CA THR A 9 6.73 -22.94 -7.32
C THR A 9 7.08 -22.12 -8.55
N ASN A 10 6.42 -22.41 -9.66
CA ASN A 10 6.60 -21.67 -10.89
C ASN A 10 5.76 -20.40 -10.80
N ALA A 11 6.44 -19.28 -10.61
CA ALA A 11 6.03 -17.95 -11.02
C ALA A 11 5.03 -18.00 -12.19
N ILE A 12 3.86 -17.36 -12.05
CA ILE A 12 3.01 -17.07 -13.21
C ILE A 12 3.69 -15.95 -14.02
N GLU A 13 4.57 -16.32 -14.93
CA GLU A 13 5.04 -15.42 -15.98
C GLU A 13 3.94 -15.22 -17.01
N LEU A 14 3.47 -13.98 -17.19
CA LEU A 14 2.45 -13.64 -18.19
C LEU A 14 3.02 -13.51 -19.62
N GLY A 15 4.29 -13.91 -19.82
CA GLY A 15 5.07 -13.59 -21.02
C GLY A 15 5.58 -12.14 -21.01
N ASP A 16 6.66 -11.91 -21.77
CA ASP A 16 7.36 -10.62 -21.91
C ASP A 16 8.08 -10.12 -20.63
N GLY A 17 8.41 -11.02 -19.69
CA GLY A 17 9.09 -10.67 -18.44
C GLY A 17 8.19 -10.06 -17.36
N ARG A 18 6.87 -10.06 -17.57
CA ARG A 18 5.87 -9.69 -16.57
C ARG A 18 5.56 -10.85 -15.66
N THR A 19 5.46 -10.57 -14.38
CA THR A 19 5.07 -11.54 -13.36
C THR A 19 3.73 -11.16 -12.73
N PHE A 20 3.09 -12.09 -12.04
CA PHE A 20 1.94 -11.80 -11.20
C PHE A 20 1.92 -12.71 -9.98
N PHE A 21 1.26 -12.26 -8.91
CA PHE A 21 1.18 -13.01 -7.67
C PHE A 21 0.40 -14.33 -7.83
N ASP A 22 1.00 -15.44 -7.38
CA ASP A 22 0.37 -16.78 -7.36
C ASP A 22 -0.73 -16.86 -6.29
N LYS A 23 -0.51 -16.20 -5.15
CA LYS A 23 -1.49 -15.98 -4.08
C LYS A 23 -1.62 -14.51 -3.80
N SER A 24 -2.83 -14.08 -3.47
CA SER A 24 -3.09 -12.66 -3.23
C SER A 24 -2.41 -12.17 -1.93
N PRO A 25 -1.56 -11.13 -1.99
CA PRO A 25 -1.24 -10.30 -0.84
C PRO A 25 -2.53 -9.76 -0.21
N ARG A 26 -2.47 -9.30 1.04
CA ARG A 26 -3.68 -8.86 1.75
C ARG A 26 -3.46 -7.52 2.41
N LEU A 27 -4.39 -6.59 2.21
CA LEU A 27 -4.50 -5.40 3.05
C LEU A 27 -5.06 -5.83 4.41
N ILE A 28 -4.25 -5.77 5.47
CA ILE A 28 -4.63 -6.25 6.80
C ILE A 28 -4.87 -5.11 7.80
N ASN A 29 -4.37 -3.91 7.54
CA ASN A 29 -4.61 -2.75 8.41
C ASN A 29 -4.60 -1.42 7.63
N SER A 30 -5.34 -0.45 8.13
CA SER A 30 -5.36 0.94 7.64
C SER A 30 -5.63 1.89 8.80
N VAL A 31 -4.74 2.84 9.05
CA VAL A 31 -4.85 3.75 10.20
C VAL A 31 -4.31 5.14 9.88
N ALA A 32 -4.88 6.18 10.48
CA ALA A 32 -4.35 7.53 10.46
C ALA A 32 -3.71 7.87 11.81
N THR A 33 -2.56 8.54 11.83
CA THR A 33 -1.93 9.03 13.08
C THR A 33 -2.82 9.99 13.86
N PHE A 34 -3.58 10.81 13.14
CA PHE A 34 -4.52 11.77 13.70
C PHE A 34 -5.82 11.69 12.90
N ASN A 35 -6.95 11.82 13.58
CA ASN A 35 -8.28 11.86 12.96
C ASN A 35 -8.98 13.23 13.09
N SER A 36 -8.34 14.21 13.75
CA SER A 36 -8.87 15.56 13.91
C SER A 36 -8.97 16.29 12.56
N PRO A 37 -10.00 17.13 12.36
CA PRO A 37 -10.21 17.83 11.10
C PRO A 37 -9.07 18.82 10.81
N ALA A 38 -8.77 19.01 9.53
CA ALA A 38 -7.73 19.95 9.05
C ALA A 38 -6.33 19.77 9.64
N THR A 39 -6.05 18.62 10.26
CA THR A 39 -4.75 18.32 10.89
C THR A 39 -3.88 17.51 9.93
N PRO A 40 -2.61 17.88 9.70
CA PRO A 40 -1.68 17.04 8.94
C PRO A 40 -1.52 15.66 9.60
N SER A 41 -1.62 14.59 8.83
CA SER A 41 -1.54 13.21 9.37
C SER A 41 -0.76 12.28 8.43
N GLU A 42 -0.20 11.21 8.97
CA GLU A 42 0.25 10.04 8.23
C GLU A 42 -0.91 9.06 8.10
N TYR A 43 -1.10 8.47 6.92
CA TYR A 43 -2.00 7.34 6.71
C TYR A 43 -1.17 6.10 6.40
N LEU A 44 -1.36 5.07 7.20
CA LEU A 44 -0.60 3.83 7.16
C LEU A 44 -1.48 2.73 6.59
N PHE A 45 -0.92 1.97 5.65
CA PHE A 45 -1.54 0.79 5.06
C PHE A 45 -0.60 -0.40 5.23
N THR A 46 -1.05 -1.42 5.95
CA THR A 46 -0.25 -2.62 6.19
C THR A 46 -0.70 -3.75 5.27
N ILE A 47 0.24 -4.25 4.48
CA ILE A 47 0.07 -5.32 3.52
C ILE A 47 0.78 -6.56 4.07
N LEU A 48 0.06 -7.66 4.20
CA LEU A 48 0.63 -8.97 4.42
C LEU A 48 1.01 -9.57 3.07
N LEU A 49 2.28 -9.97 2.94
CA LEU A 49 2.80 -10.74 1.83
C LEU A 49 3.01 -12.18 2.32
N PRO A 50 2.09 -13.13 2.00
CA PRO A 50 2.23 -14.52 2.41
C PRO A 50 3.55 -15.14 1.91
N GLU A 51 4.03 -16.18 2.59
CA GLU A 51 5.23 -16.92 2.14
C GLU A 51 5.01 -17.58 0.77
N ASP A 52 3.77 -17.96 0.46
CA ASP A 52 3.35 -18.64 -0.77
C ASP A 52 2.80 -17.68 -1.84
N VAL A 53 3.13 -16.39 -1.77
CA VAL A 53 2.66 -15.37 -2.73
C VAL A 53 3.22 -15.57 -4.16
N GLY A 54 4.29 -16.36 -4.30
CA GLY A 54 5.00 -16.58 -5.57
C GLY A 54 5.99 -15.47 -5.89
N GLU A 55 5.49 -14.24 -6.04
CA GLU A 55 6.30 -13.10 -6.53
C GLU A 55 6.59 -12.03 -5.46
N PRO A 56 7.76 -11.38 -5.50
CA PRO A 56 8.07 -10.27 -4.61
C PRO A 56 7.26 -9.01 -4.95
N LEU A 57 7.05 -8.16 -3.94
CA LEU A 57 6.33 -6.89 -4.06
C LEU A 57 7.26 -5.76 -4.53
N GLN A 58 6.95 -5.11 -5.64
CA GLN A 58 7.76 -4.03 -6.22
C GLN A 58 7.19 -2.63 -5.96
N ALA A 59 5.85 -2.49 -5.96
CA ALA A 59 5.21 -1.20 -5.77
C ALA A 59 3.82 -1.30 -5.13
N VAL A 60 3.38 -0.19 -4.54
CA VAL A 60 2.06 -0.01 -3.95
C VAL A 60 1.48 1.32 -4.43
N SER A 61 0.26 1.28 -4.97
CA SER A 61 -0.54 2.47 -5.28
C SER A 61 -1.68 2.61 -4.28
N ILE A 62 -1.85 3.82 -3.77
CA ILE A 62 -2.93 4.20 -2.86
C ILE A 62 -3.75 5.31 -3.51
N VAL A 63 -5.03 5.06 -3.69
CA VAL A 63 -5.95 5.98 -4.37
C VAL A 63 -7.16 6.25 -3.49
N GLN A 64 -7.41 7.50 -3.14
CA GLN A 64 -8.66 7.86 -2.46
C GLN A 64 -9.86 7.60 -3.40
N LYS A 65 -10.86 6.86 -2.91
CA LYS A 65 -12.14 6.71 -3.61
C LYS A 65 -12.97 8.00 -3.51
N PRO A 66 -13.88 8.27 -4.47
CA PRO A 66 -14.74 9.44 -4.44
C PRO A 66 -15.44 9.61 -3.08
N ASN A 67 -15.34 10.81 -2.53
CA ASN A 67 -15.94 11.18 -1.25
C ASN A 67 -16.23 12.70 -1.23
N VAL A 68 -16.84 13.19 -0.15
CA VAL A 68 -17.22 14.60 0.03
C VAL A 68 -16.05 15.58 -0.09
N GLU A 69 -14.84 15.17 0.33
CA GLU A 69 -13.61 15.95 0.18
C GLU A 69 -12.50 15.10 -0.43
N GLN A 70 -11.66 15.72 -1.25
CA GLN A 70 -10.40 15.12 -1.71
C GLN A 70 -9.25 15.49 -0.78
N ILE A 71 -8.44 14.50 -0.42
CA ILE A 71 -7.30 14.64 0.48
C ILE A 71 -6.04 14.72 -0.37
N ARG A 72 -5.31 15.82 -0.23
CA ARG A 72 -4.04 16.01 -0.95
C ARG A 72 -2.91 15.30 -0.22
N PHE A 73 -2.25 14.38 -0.91
CA PHE A 73 -1.06 13.69 -0.43
C PHE A 73 0.22 14.43 -0.81
N ASP A 74 1.25 14.22 0.01
CA ASP A 74 2.62 14.59 -0.25
C ASP A 74 3.47 13.32 -0.37
N GLY A 75 3.53 12.76 -1.59
CA GLY A 75 4.26 11.53 -1.88
C GLY A 75 5.74 11.59 -1.48
N SER A 76 6.36 12.77 -1.57
CA SER A 76 7.78 12.99 -1.23
C SER A 76 8.11 12.75 0.26
N LYS A 77 7.08 12.69 1.11
CA LYS A 77 7.19 12.41 2.55
C LYS A 77 6.76 10.99 2.90
N SER A 78 6.55 10.13 1.90
CA SER A 78 6.18 8.74 2.13
C SER A 78 7.33 7.96 2.74
N ARG A 79 6.99 6.95 3.55
CA ARG A 79 7.94 6.03 4.18
C ARG A 79 7.40 4.61 4.08
N ALA A 80 8.30 3.64 4.10
CA ALA A 80 7.93 2.23 4.17
C ALA A 80 8.80 1.52 5.21
N PHE A 81 8.24 0.51 5.86
CA PHE A 81 8.95 -0.28 6.87
C PHE A 81 8.30 -1.64 7.05
N PHE A 82 9.08 -2.58 7.59
CA PHE A 82 8.57 -3.90 7.95
C PHE A 82 7.71 -3.86 9.23
N GLY A 83 6.69 -4.71 9.29
CA GLY A 83 5.78 -4.80 10.43
C GLY A 83 4.49 -4.00 10.24
N GLU A 84 3.84 -3.66 11.35
CA GLU A 84 2.48 -3.12 11.39
C GLU A 84 2.39 -1.89 12.32
N GLY A 85 1.53 -0.94 11.96
CA GLY A 85 1.22 0.21 12.80
C GLY A 85 2.35 1.23 12.90
N LEU A 86 2.30 2.09 13.92
CA LEU A 86 3.21 3.24 14.08
C LEU A 86 4.59 2.89 14.63
N ASN A 87 4.74 1.71 15.24
CA ASN A 87 5.98 1.22 15.82
C ASN A 87 6.66 0.21 14.88
N GLY A 88 6.70 0.55 13.60
CA GLY A 88 7.34 -0.25 12.56
C GLY A 88 8.76 -0.70 12.90
N GLY A 89 9.15 -1.83 12.32
CA GLY A 89 10.53 -2.32 12.33
C GLY A 89 11.42 -1.54 11.35
N SER A 90 12.38 -2.25 10.75
CA SER A 90 13.36 -1.65 9.85
C SER A 90 12.72 -0.91 8.67
N SER A 91 13.31 0.24 8.31
CA SER A 91 12.91 1.02 7.14
C SER A 91 13.17 0.23 5.85
N ILE A 92 12.28 0.42 4.87
CA ILE A 92 12.41 -0.11 3.52
C ILE A 92 12.75 1.08 2.60
N PRO A 93 13.85 1.02 1.83
CA PRO A 93 14.19 2.07 0.87
C PRO A 93 13.13 2.22 -0.23
N ILE A 94 12.81 3.47 -0.56
CA ILE A 94 11.84 3.83 -1.60
C ILE A 94 12.61 4.45 -2.75
N ALA A 95 12.47 3.87 -3.95
CA ALA A 95 13.05 4.41 -5.16
C ALA A 95 12.31 5.68 -5.61
N GLN A 96 10.98 5.64 -5.57
CA GLN A 96 10.13 6.75 -5.96
C GLN A 96 8.83 6.74 -5.16
N ALA A 97 8.39 7.91 -4.71
CA ALA A 97 7.05 8.12 -4.19
C ALA A 97 6.56 9.51 -4.59
N GLU A 98 5.64 9.54 -5.55
CA GLU A 98 5.12 10.79 -6.10
C GLU A 98 3.60 10.78 -6.08
N SER A 99 3.03 11.93 -5.73
CA SER A 99 1.60 12.17 -5.91
C SER A 99 1.35 12.55 -7.36
N ASP A 100 0.29 12.03 -7.96
CA ASP A 100 -0.10 12.43 -9.32
C ASP A 100 -0.52 13.93 -9.32
N PRO A 101 0.12 14.80 -10.13
CA PRO A 101 -0.27 16.21 -10.23
C PRO A 101 -1.72 16.42 -10.68
N ALA A 102 -2.25 15.53 -11.53
CA ALA A 102 -3.64 15.53 -11.97
C ALA A 102 -4.57 14.92 -10.92
N ASN A 103 -4.08 13.95 -10.13
CA ASN A 103 -4.82 13.26 -9.09
C ASN A 103 -4.09 13.35 -7.73
N PRO A 104 -4.16 14.49 -7.03
CA PRO A 104 -3.37 14.70 -5.81
C PRO A 104 -3.82 13.84 -4.61
N SER A 105 -4.87 13.02 -4.79
CA SER A 105 -5.35 12.02 -3.82
C SER A 105 -4.91 10.60 -4.19
N GLU A 106 -3.87 10.49 -5.02
CA GLU A 106 -3.21 9.26 -5.42
C GLU A 106 -1.71 9.39 -5.18
N VAL A 107 -1.11 8.33 -4.66
CA VAL A 107 0.35 8.16 -4.52
C VAL A 107 0.71 6.75 -4.93
N THR A 108 1.75 6.63 -5.75
CA THR A 108 2.40 5.34 -6.05
C THR A 108 3.80 5.33 -5.43
N ILE A 109 4.11 4.27 -4.69
CA ILE A 109 5.38 4.04 -4.01
C ILE A 109 6.05 2.83 -4.65
N SER A 110 7.25 3.01 -5.20
CA SER A 110 8.11 1.94 -5.69
C SER A 110 9.30 1.73 -4.74
N PHE A 111 9.64 0.47 -4.50
CA PHE A 111 10.78 0.11 -3.63
C PHE A 111 12.08 0.03 -4.44
N GLU A 112 13.21 0.38 -3.82
CA GLU A 112 14.53 0.23 -4.48
C GLU A 112 14.85 -1.24 -4.78
N GLU A 113 14.52 -2.12 -3.85
CA GLU A 113 14.61 -3.57 -4.00
C GLU A 113 13.23 -4.22 -3.84
N PRO A 114 12.90 -5.24 -4.65
CA PRO A 114 11.68 -6.00 -4.47
C PRO A 114 11.60 -6.63 -3.08
N ILE A 115 10.44 -6.54 -2.42
CA ILE A 115 10.25 -7.09 -1.09
C ILE A 115 9.87 -8.57 -1.19
N ALA A 116 10.70 -9.43 -0.60
CA ALA A 116 10.52 -10.87 -0.62
C ALA A 116 9.24 -11.33 0.12
N PRO A 117 8.66 -12.48 -0.26
CA PRO A 117 7.56 -13.15 0.43
C PRO A 117 7.76 -13.33 1.94
N GLY A 118 6.66 -13.54 2.67
CA GLY A 118 6.67 -13.82 4.12
C GLY A 118 6.72 -12.59 5.03
N ASN A 119 6.66 -11.39 4.47
CA ASN A 119 6.80 -10.15 5.22
C ASN A 119 5.45 -9.42 5.44
N LYS A 120 5.39 -8.63 6.51
CA LYS A 120 4.40 -7.54 6.63
C LYS A 120 5.08 -6.24 6.26
N VAL A 121 4.46 -5.48 5.37
CA VAL A 121 4.98 -4.21 4.86
C VAL A 121 3.97 -3.13 5.20
N THR A 122 4.41 -2.05 5.84
CA THR A 122 3.58 -0.87 6.04
C THR A 122 4.10 0.28 5.20
N VAL A 123 3.22 0.87 4.40
CA VAL A 123 3.48 2.14 3.72
C VAL A 123 2.77 3.27 4.44
N SER A 124 3.50 4.35 4.73
CA SER A 124 3.03 5.58 5.37
C SER A 124 3.03 6.68 4.33
N ILE A 125 1.86 7.25 4.03
CA ILE A 125 1.72 8.41 3.15
C ILE A 125 1.34 9.64 3.97
N ARG A 126 1.98 10.77 3.66
CA ARG A 126 1.67 12.05 4.29
C ARG A 126 0.43 12.66 3.64
N ALA A 127 -0.63 12.82 4.41
CA ALA A 127 -1.71 13.74 4.06
C ALA A 127 -1.35 15.16 4.50
N ARG A 128 -1.46 16.13 3.60
CA ARG A 128 -1.21 17.55 3.93
C ARG A 128 -2.13 18.02 5.06
N ARG A 129 -3.37 17.56 5.04
CA ARG A 129 -4.35 17.68 6.13
C ARG A 129 -5.45 16.64 5.96
N ASN A 130 -6.01 16.23 7.09
CA ASN A 130 -7.27 15.51 7.17
C ASN A 130 -8.43 16.33 6.58
N PRO A 131 -9.52 15.68 6.15
CA PRO A 131 -10.71 16.37 5.68
C PRO A 131 -11.33 17.24 6.79
N ASN A 132 -12.10 18.27 6.40
CA ASN A 132 -12.86 19.07 7.37
C ASN A 132 -14.17 18.38 7.75
N SER A 133 -14.76 17.70 6.79
CA SER A 133 -15.94 16.86 6.93
C SER A 133 -15.51 15.55 7.58
N GLY A 134 -16.11 15.25 8.74
CA GLY A 134 -15.92 13.96 9.39
C GLY A 134 -16.58 12.83 8.58
N GLY A 135 -16.33 11.60 9.01
CA GLY A 135 -16.89 10.39 8.41
C GLY A 135 -15.82 9.42 7.92
N VAL A 136 -16.26 8.43 7.14
CA VAL A 136 -15.41 7.34 6.67
C VAL A 136 -14.92 7.63 5.25
N TYR A 137 -13.60 7.59 5.09
CA TYR A 137 -12.91 7.75 3.82
C TYR A 137 -12.28 6.43 3.42
N HIS A 138 -12.43 6.09 2.14
CA HIS A 138 -11.98 4.82 1.56
C HIS A 138 -10.78 5.08 0.66
N PHE A 139 -9.74 4.25 0.80
CA PHE A 139 -8.52 4.33 0.02
C PHE A 139 -8.28 2.98 -0.63
N GLY A 140 -8.42 2.92 -1.94
CA GLY A 140 -8.08 1.74 -2.72
C GLY A 140 -6.59 1.46 -2.65
N VAL A 141 -6.23 0.20 -2.44
CA VAL A 141 -4.84 -0.26 -2.39
C VAL A 141 -4.61 -1.24 -3.53
N THR A 142 -3.66 -0.94 -4.40
CA THR A 142 -3.23 -1.81 -5.49
C THR A 142 -1.75 -2.13 -5.32
N VAL A 143 -1.36 -3.38 -5.52
CA VAL A 143 0.04 -3.82 -5.43
C VAL A 143 0.53 -4.38 -6.76
N PHE A 144 1.82 -4.27 -7.00
CA PHE A 144 2.46 -4.68 -8.24
C PHE A 144 3.66 -5.56 -7.93
N SER A 145 3.78 -6.69 -8.62
CA SER A 145 4.97 -7.54 -8.58
C SER A 145 6.08 -6.97 -9.47
N VAL A 146 7.23 -7.65 -9.50
CA VAL A 146 8.36 -7.29 -10.37
C VAL A 146 8.03 -7.42 -11.85
N GLY A 147 8.77 -6.70 -12.68
CA GLY A 147 8.59 -6.66 -14.12
C GLY A 147 7.94 -5.36 -14.60
N GLU A 148 8.38 -4.90 -15.77
CA GLU A 148 7.84 -3.68 -16.37
C GLU A 148 6.39 -3.91 -16.80
N ASN A 149 5.49 -2.99 -16.48
CA ASN A 149 4.06 -3.09 -16.79
C ASN A 149 3.38 -4.36 -16.21
N SER A 150 3.91 -4.91 -15.11
CA SER A 150 3.24 -6.02 -14.41
C SER A 150 1.83 -5.61 -13.97
N PRO A 151 0.81 -6.49 -14.13
CA PRO A 151 -0.56 -6.14 -13.80
C PRO A 151 -0.71 -5.79 -12.31
N GLY A 152 -1.47 -4.74 -12.02
CA GLY A 152 -1.81 -4.38 -10.64
C GLY A 152 -2.87 -5.31 -10.05
N LEU A 153 -2.68 -5.72 -8.80
CA LEU A 153 -3.64 -6.48 -8.02
C LEU A 153 -4.31 -5.58 -6.98
N TYR A 154 -5.62 -5.36 -7.14
CA TYR A 154 -6.41 -4.56 -6.20
C TYR A 154 -6.75 -5.36 -4.93
N LEU A 155 -6.25 -4.89 -3.78
CA LEU A 155 -6.42 -5.55 -2.49
C LEU A 155 -7.71 -5.17 -1.75
N GLY A 156 -8.46 -4.19 -2.29
CA GLY A 156 -9.64 -3.62 -1.63
C GLY A 156 -9.39 -2.19 -1.14
N SER A 157 -10.24 -1.73 -0.22
CA SER A 157 -10.15 -0.37 0.33
C SER A 157 -9.86 -0.38 1.83
N GLY A 158 -8.82 0.35 2.22
CA GLY A 158 -8.60 0.76 3.59
C GLY A 158 -9.62 1.82 4.02
N ARG A 159 -10.08 1.76 5.26
CA ARG A 159 -11.09 2.68 5.80
C ARG A 159 -10.46 3.52 6.90
N LEU A 160 -10.49 4.84 6.74
CA LEU A 160 -10.06 5.79 7.78
C LEU A 160 -11.27 6.59 8.24
N HIS A 161 -11.44 6.73 9.55
CA HIS A 161 -12.50 7.53 10.15
C HIS A 161 -11.93 8.85 10.65
N PHE A 162 -12.54 9.97 10.25
CA PHE A 162 -12.16 11.32 10.64
C PHE A 162 -13.27 11.96 11.47
N ASN A 163 -12.87 12.70 12.51
CA ASN A 163 -13.80 13.43 13.35
C ASN A 163 -14.27 14.70 12.64
N SER A 164 -15.46 15.14 12.97
CA SER A 164 -16.00 16.43 12.55
C SER A 164 -15.70 17.51 13.59
N ARG A 165 -15.72 18.78 13.18
CA ARG A 165 -15.61 19.92 14.11
C ARG A 165 -16.74 19.99 15.14
N ARG A 166 -17.86 19.30 14.91
CA ARG A 166 -19.00 19.26 15.84
C ARG A 166 -18.82 18.22 16.96
N ASP A 167 -17.77 17.41 16.87
CA ASP A 167 -17.44 16.39 17.87
C ASP A 167 -16.53 16.96 18.99
N PHE A 168 -16.21 18.26 18.95
CA PHE A 168 -15.36 18.98 19.90
C PHE A 168 -16.07 20.22 20.45
#